data_AF-A0A399QX39-F1
#
_entry.id   AF-A0A399QX39-F1
#
_cell.length_a   1.000
_cell.length_b   1.000
_cell.length_c   1.000
_cell.angle_alpha   90.00
_cell.angle_beta   90.00
_cell.angle_gamma   90.00
#
_symmetry.space_group_name_H-M   'P 1'
#
loop_
_entity.id
_entity.type
_entity.pdbx_description
1 polymer ?
#
loop_
_entity_poly.entity_id
_entity_poly.type
_entity_poly.pdbx_seq_one_letter_code
_entity_poly.pdbx_strand_id
1 'polypeptide(L)'
;MIDVVGKGLIWVFTSVPGIGDAMALVAAIVLIAWAVAISTKYWVFIHSPLSRALAMRNEVLAEIETADSLDVVRANFARRFSDIDAVMIQSGRGLVPMLRRSWEEYRETIVDVSAEDCLQNTARPEHFFLDLVDEAKTLGWLANIFIAIGLLVTFLGIIAALTAATASMQGTDADGMRAGLQQLLAITAAKFWASVGGLFGSILLRYVDHRSKQKLSRQLSDLCDYLEHGMAYLPPQRIAIEQLIQAKEQTPAVKDLATKLALTIDESFQRQVAPMVSALDDISRGIAQINGEGASGIAEAMREHAGAEMAELATAMTTFSGTLTTLSQSMGAQRDAMDSHLQMLEAAGSNSVKAAEAFERAASDVHVAVDPLQKVAQTIEGALEATRSFVAEQAASAETARGDMRDLSRQLAATGAAAEAAWSDYQGRFEAVDEALAAALASLSKASRDHADHVVQHVGEIDAKLGEGIQRLGAALEPLKEFSDQAEDFLGRLQQREKSTET
;
A
#
# COMPACT_ATOMS: atom_id res chain seq x y z
N MET A 1 74.41 -21.21 -11.81
CA MET A 1 73.00 -20.98 -12.20
C MET A 1 72.90 -19.96 -13.33
N ILE A 2 73.46 -18.75 -13.21
CA ILE A 2 73.54 -17.74 -14.30
C ILE A 2 74.22 -18.29 -15.56
N ASP A 3 75.33 -19.03 -15.41
CA ASP A 3 76.08 -19.59 -16.53
C ASP A 3 75.33 -20.74 -17.26
N VAL A 4 74.49 -21.49 -16.54
CA VAL A 4 73.64 -22.56 -17.12
C VAL A 4 72.45 -21.96 -17.87
N VAL A 5 71.83 -20.92 -17.31
CA VAL A 5 70.74 -20.18 -17.96
C VAL A 5 71.25 -19.44 -19.20
N GLY A 6 72.42 -18.81 -19.12
CA GLY A 6 73.05 -18.15 -20.27
C GLY A 6 73.38 -19.11 -21.41
N LYS A 7 74.01 -20.25 -21.11
CA LYS A 7 74.30 -21.30 -22.12
C LYS A 7 73.04 -21.90 -22.74
N GLY A 8 71.99 -22.11 -21.94
CA GLY A 8 70.68 -22.57 -22.42
C GLY A 8 69.98 -21.55 -23.34
N LEU A 9 70.01 -20.26 -22.97
CA LEU A 9 69.44 -19.17 -23.78
C LEU A 9 70.18 -18.99 -25.11
N ILE A 10 71.52 -19.03 -25.07
CA ILE A 10 72.36 -18.98 -26.27
C ILE A 10 72.02 -20.16 -27.16
N TRP A 11 72.01 -21.40 -26.65
CA TRP A 11 71.66 -22.59 -27.44
C TRP A 11 70.29 -22.50 -28.12
N VAL A 12 69.25 -22.05 -27.41
CA VAL A 12 67.90 -21.87 -27.99
C VAL A 12 67.89 -20.81 -29.10
N PHE A 13 68.65 -19.74 -28.96
CA PHE A 13 68.67 -18.63 -29.93
C PHE A 13 69.71 -18.76 -31.05
N THR A 14 70.74 -19.60 -30.90
CA THR A 14 71.84 -19.72 -31.87
C THR A 14 71.97 -21.10 -32.52
N SER A 15 71.54 -22.18 -31.86
CA SER A 15 71.91 -23.55 -32.28
C SER A 15 70.79 -24.34 -32.95
N VAL A 16 69.57 -23.81 -33.04
CA VAL A 16 68.48 -24.47 -33.76
C VAL A 16 68.44 -23.99 -35.22
N PRO A 17 68.55 -24.87 -36.23
CA PRO A 17 68.59 -24.48 -37.64
C PRO A 17 67.28 -23.80 -38.09
N GLY A 18 67.36 -22.67 -38.79
CA GLY A 18 66.20 -21.88 -39.22
C GLY A 18 65.58 -20.99 -38.14
N ILE A 19 66.08 -21.07 -36.90
CA ILE A 19 65.54 -20.37 -35.73
C ILE A 19 66.36 -19.11 -35.38
N GLY A 20 67.65 -19.00 -35.72
CA GLY A 20 68.43 -17.79 -35.45
C GLY A 20 67.91 -16.52 -36.15
N ASP A 21 67.82 -16.57 -37.49
CA ASP A 21 67.48 -15.39 -38.30
C ASP A 21 65.96 -15.18 -38.49
N ALA A 22 65.17 -16.26 -38.49
CA ALA A 22 63.73 -16.20 -38.75
C ALA A 22 62.83 -16.30 -37.51
N MET A 23 63.35 -16.64 -36.31
CA MET A 23 62.46 -16.86 -35.16
C MET A 23 61.67 -15.64 -34.75
N ALA A 24 62.26 -14.45 -34.79
CA ALA A 24 61.54 -13.27 -34.35
C ALA A 24 60.38 -12.94 -35.29
N LEU A 25 60.54 -13.23 -36.58
CA LEU A 25 59.48 -13.14 -37.58
C LEU A 25 58.44 -14.26 -37.40
N VAL A 26 58.86 -15.50 -37.15
CA VAL A 26 57.93 -16.61 -36.84
C VAL A 26 57.15 -16.33 -35.55
N ALA A 27 57.81 -15.84 -34.50
CA ALA A 27 57.18 -15.45 -33.24
C ALA A 27 56.20 -14.29 -33.45
N ALA A 28 56.55 -13.31 -34.28
CA ALA A 28 55.63 -12.23 -34.67
C ALA A 28 54.39 -12.80 -35.38
N ILE A 29 54.58 -13.68 -36.36
CA ILE A 29 53.47 -14.32 -37.08
C ILE A 29 52.60 -15.15 -36.14
N VAL A 30 53.20 -15.91 -35.23
CA VAL A 30 52.47 -16.71 -34.23
C VAL A 30 51.68 -15.82 -33.28
N LEU A 31 52.25 -14.71 -32.81
CA LEU A 31 51.54 -13.73 -31.98
C LEU A 31 50.37 -13.09 -32.76
N ILE A 32 50.60 -12.68 -34.01
CA ILE A 32 49.55 -12.12 -34.85
C ILE A 32 48.43 -13.14 -35.09
N ALA A 33 48.78 -14.38 -35.47
CA ALA A 33 47.82 -15.46 -35.68
C ALA A 33 47.04 -15.78 -34.41
N TRP A 34 47.70 -15.76 -33.24
CA TRP A 34 47.06 -15.97 -31.96
C TRP A 34 46.10 -14.84 -31.60
N ALA A 35 46.48 -13.58 -31.84
CA ALA A 35 45.61 -12.43 -31.65
C ALA A 35 44.37 -12.53 -32.57
N VAL A 36 44.56 -12.87 -33.85
CA VAL A 36 43.45 -13.10 -34.81
C VAL A 36 42.54 -14.24 -34.34
N ALA A 37 43.10 -15.35 -33.86
CA ALA A 37 42.31 -16.47 -33.35
C ALA A 37 41.48 -16.08 -32.11
N ILE A 38 42.06 -15.33 -31.18
CA ILE A 38 41.35 -14.80 -30.00
C ILE A 38 40.25 -13.83 -30.43
N SER A 39 40.56 -12.87 -31.31
CA SER A 39 39.57 -11.92 -31.84
C SER A 39 38.42 -12.64 -32.55
N THR A 40 38.71 -13.66 -33.35
CA THR A 40 37.70 -14.46 -34.07
C THR A 40 36.84 -15.25 -33.09
N LYS A 41 37.45 -15.88 -32.09
CA LYS A 41 36.72 -16.61 -31.04
C LYS A 41 35.81 -15.66 -30.25
N TYR A 42 36.32 -14.52 -29.83
CA TYR A 42 35.53 -13.49 -29.16
C TYR A 42 34.34 -13.04 -30.02
N TRP A 43 34.60 -12.76 -31.30
CA TRP A 43 33.57 -12.34 -32.24
C TRP A 43 32.48 -13.40 -32.44
N VAL A 44 32.85 -14.66 -32.66
CA VAL A 44 31.91 -15.75 -32.96
C VAL A 44 31.13 -16.21 -31.73
N PHE A 45 31.77 -16.31 -30.57
CA PHE A 45 31.16 -16.91 -29.38
C PHE A 45 30.54 -15.91 -28.40
N ILE A 46 30.99 -14.66 -28.39
CA ILE A 46 30.52 -13.64 -27.44
C ILE A 46 29.76 -12.53 -28.16
N HIS A 47 30.40 -11.83 -29.10
CA HIS A 47 29.79 -10.66 -29.74
C HIS A 47 28.65 -11.00 -30.70
N SER A 48 28.85 -11.93 -31.65
CA SER A 48 27.87 -12.22 -32.70
C SER A 48 26.54 -12.78 -32.16
N PRO A 49 26.50 -13.71 -31.19
CA PRO A 49 25.24 -14.20 -30.65
C PRO A 49 24.44 -13.09 -29.96
N LEU A 50 25.11 -12.27 -29.14
CA LEU A 50 24.47 -11.16 -28.43
C LEU A 50 23.99 -10.07 -29.38
N SER A 51 24.83 -9.66 -30.34
CA SER A 51 24.47 -8.63 -31.32
C SER A 51 23.30 -9.06 -32.22
N ARG A 52 23.21 -10.35 -32.57
CA ARG A 52 22.04 -10.89 -33.30
C ARG A 52 20.80 -10.93 -32.43
N ALA A 53 20.93 -11.37 -31.18
CA ALA A 53 19.83 -11.43 -30.22
C ALA A 53 19.25 -10.02 -29.93
N LEU A 54 20.10 -9.00 -29.84
CA LEU A 54 19.68 -7.60 -29.72
C LEU A 54 19.06 -7.08 -31.02
N ALA A 55 19.65 -7.38 -32.18
CA ALA A 55 19.09 -6.97 -33.46
C ALA A 55 17.67 -7.49 -33.67
N MET A 56 17.41 -8.76 -33.36
CA MET A 56 16.07 -9.34 -33.45
C MET A 56 15.06 -8.68 -32.50
N ARG A 57 15.49 -8.31 -31.29
CA ARG A 57 14.63 -7.61 -30.31
C ARG A 57 14.31 -6.19 -30.79
N ASN A 58 15.31 -5.47 -31.27
CA ASN A 58 15.14 -4.13 -31.83
C ASN A 58 14.27 -4.13 -33.08
N GLU A 59 14.37 -5.16 -33.93
CA GLU A 59 13.56 -5.28 -35.14
C GLU A 59 12.06 -5.40 -34.82
N VAL A 60 11.70 -6.26 -33.86
CA VAL A 60 10.30 -6.41 -33.41
C VAL A 60 9.74 -5.10 -32.82
N LEU A 61 10.59 -4.35 -32.13
CA LEU A 61 10.19 -3.06 -31.55
C LEU A 61 10.10 -1.94 -32.59
N ALA A 62 11.04 -1.89 -33.55
CA ALA A 62 11.07 -0.88 -34.59
C ALA A 62 9.84 -0.95 -35.52
N GLU A 63 9.25 -2.13 -35.72
CA GLU A 63 7.98 -2.27 -36.45
C GLU A 63 6.83 -1.48 -35.82
N ILE A 64 6.88 -1.26 -34.50
CA ILE A 64 5.80 -0.65 -33.71
C ILE A 64 5.86 0.88 -33.77
N GLU A 65 7.06 1.45 -33.95
CA GLU A 65 7.29 2.90 -33.95
C GLU A 65 6.88 3.60 -35.25
N THR A 66 6.30 2.88 -36.21
CA THR A 66 5.97 3.39 -37.56
C THR A 66 4.75 4.34 -37.62
N ALA A 67 4.32 4.91 -36.49
CA ALA A 67 3.10 5.73 -36.39
C ALA A 67 3.40 7.23 -36.16
N ASP A 68 2.50 8.09 -36.66
CA ASP A 68 2.65 9.56 -36.59
C ASP A 68 2.49 10.15 -35.18
N SER A 69 1.96 9.39 -34.21
CA SER A 69 1.76 9.87 -32.84
C SER A 69 2.16 8.84 -31.78
N LEU A 70 2.65 9.36 -30.65
CA LEU A 70 3.21 8.58 -29.56
C LEU A 70 2.15 7.71 -28.85
N ASP A 71 0.89 8.16 -28.82
CA ASP A 71 -0.22 7.39 -28.26
C ASP A 71 -0.55 6.16 -29.12
N VAL A 72 -0.43 6.27 -30.45
CA VAL A 72 -0.64 5.13 -31.37
C VAL A 72 0.51 4.12 -31.24
N VAL A 73 1.75 4.59 -31.09
CA VAL A 73 2.91 3.72 -30.82
C VAL A 73 2.69 2.92 -29.53
N ARG A 74 2.26 3.57 -28.45
CA ARG A 74 1.97 2.92 -27.16
C ARG A 74 0.83 1.92 -27.22
N ALA A 75 -0.26 2.26 -27.91
CA ALA A 75 -1.38 1.34 -28.10
C ALA A 75 -0.98 0.12 -28.94
N ASN A 76 -0.18 0.31 -29.99
CA ASN A 76 0.34 -0.80 -30.79
C ASN A 76 1.32 -1.68 -29.99
N PHE A 77 2.15 -1.07 -29.15
CA PHE A 77 3.04 -1.78 -28.24
C PHE A 77 2.25 -2.65 -27.26
N ALA A 78 1.22 -2.09 -26.60
CA ALA A 78 0.36 -2.82 -25.68
C ALA A 78 -0.32 -4.02 -26.36
N ARG A 79 -0.90 -3.82 -27.56
CA ARG A 79 -1.56 -4.91 -28.32
C ARG A 79 -0.60 -6.02 -28.76
N ARG A 80 0.64 -5.69 -29.10
CA ARG A 80 1.66 -6.65 -29.55
C ARG A 80 2.56 -7.13 -28.41
N PHE A 81 2.27 -6.79 -27.16
CA PHE A 81 3.15 -7.10 -26.03
C PHE A 81 3.44 -8.60 -25.89
N SER A 82 2.47 -9.47 -26.17
CA SER A 82 2.70 -10.93 -26.15
C SER A 82 3.76 -11.38 -27.16
N ASP A 83 3.77 -10.79 -28.35
CA ASP A 83 4.75 -11.11 -29.40
C ASP A 83 6.12 -10.55 -29.04
N ILE A 84 6.17 -9.34 -28.49
CA ILE A 84 7.40 -8.70 -27.99
C ILE A 84 8.00 -9.56 -26.87
N ASP A 85 7.21 -9.89 -25.85
CA ASP A 85 7.63 -10.71 -24.71
C ASP A 85 8.16 -12.07 -25.20
N ALA A 86 7.47 -12.71 -26.15
CA ALA A 86 7.90 -13.99 -26.73
C ALA A 86 9.28 -13.92 -27.40
N VAL A 87 9.67 -12.78 -28.00
CA VAL A 87 11.02 -12.56 -28.55
C VAL A 87 12.02 -12.20 -27.46
N MET A 88 11.61 -11.39 -26.49
CA MET A 88 12.47 -10.93 -25.40
C MET A 88 12.91 -12.07 -24.47
N ILE A 89 12.03 -13.04 -24.21
CA ILE A 89 12.34 -14.23 -23.38
C ILE A 89 13.14 -15.31 -24.11
N GLN A 90 13.42 -15.14 -25.41
CA GLN A 90 14.21 -16.12 -26.16
C GLN A 90 15.61 -16.20 -25.56
N SER A 91 15.94 -17.40 -25.09
CA SER A 91 17.27 -17.72 -24.58
C SER A 91 18.20 -18.12 -25.72
N GLY A 92 19.50 -18.12 -25.43
CA GLY A 92 20.53 -18.41 -26.41
C GLY A 92 21.84 -18.80 -25.75
N ARG A 93 22.93 -18.68 -26.50
CA ARG A 93 24.29 -18.96 -26.02
C ARG A 93 25.00 -17.67 -25.58
N GLY A 94 26.04 -17.80 -24.75
CA GLY A 94 26.84 -16.67 -24.31
C GLY A 94 26.09 -15.81 -23.28
N LEU A 95 26.02 -14.51 -23.52
CA LEU A 95 25.38 -13.53 -22.62
C LEU A 95 23.88 -13.31 -22.89
N VAL A 96 23.29 -14.00 -23.86
CA VAL A 96 21.84 -13.91 -24.16
C VAL A 96 20.95 -14.27 -22.95
N PRO A 97 21.31 -15.23 -22.07
CA PRO A 97 20.55 -15.47 -20.84
C PRO A 97 20.52 -14.27 -19.88
N MET A 98 21.60 -13.46 -19.83
CA MET A 98 21.60 -12.23 -19.03
C MET A 98 20.63 -11.20 -19.62
N LEU A 99 20.63 -11.03 -20.95
CA LEU A 99 19.68 -10.16 -21.64
C LEU A 99 18.22 -10.58 -21.39
N ARG A 100 17.95 -11.89 -21.40
CA ARG A 100 16.64 -12.44 -21.02
C ARG A 100 16.29 -12.10 -19.57
N ARG A 101 17.23 -12.30 -18.64
CA ARG A 101 17.01 -12.02 -17.22
C ARG A 101 16.74 -10.54 -16.96
N SER A 102 17.48 -9.63 -17.60
CA SER A 102 17.20 -8.19 -17.54
C SER A 102 15.81 -7.86 -18.04
N TRP A 103 15.31 -8.55 -19.07
CA TRP A 103 13.93 -8.41 -19.51
C TRP A 103 12.92 -8.94 -18.48
N GLU A 104 13.17 -10.10 -17.87
CA GLU A 104 12.31 -10.64 -16.81
C GLU A 104 12.22 -9.67 -15.62
N GLU A 105 13.35 -9.13 -15.16
CA GLU A 105 13.41 -8.14 -14.08
C GLU A 105 12.73 -6.81 -14.47
N TYR A 106 12.94 -6.33 -15.70
CA TYR A 106 12.27 -5.13 -16.20
C TYR A 106 10.75 -5.32 -16.32
N ARG A 107 10.31 -6.49 -16.78
CA ARG A 107 8.89 -6.83 -16.95
C ARG A 107 8.12 -6.79 -15.62
N GLU A 108 8.75 -7.12 -14.50
CA GLU A 108 8.13 -7.00 -13.17
C GLU A 108 7.76 -5.55 -12.80
N THR A 109 8.34 -4.56 -13.49
CA THR A 109 8.07 -3.13 -13.26
C THR A 109 6.90 -2.59 -14.08
N ILE A 110 6.36 -3.41 -15.00
CA ILE A 110 5.26 -3.04 -15.88
C ILE A 110 3.94 -3.14 -15.13
N VAL A 111 3.16 -2.06 -15.16
CA VAL A 111 1.84 -1.95 -14.53
C VAL A 111 0.78 -1.86 -15.63
N ASP A 112 -0.23 -2.71 -15.52
CA ASP A 112 -1.35 -2.79 -16.45
C ASP A 112 -2.57 -2.04 -15.91
N VAL A 113 -2.56 -0.71 -16.06
CA VAL A 113 -3.66 0.17 -15.58
C VAL A 113 -4.82 0.22 -16.57
N SER A 114 -4.56 0.02 -17.86
CA SER A 114 -5.57 -0.05 -18.92
C SER A 114 -5.03 -0.93 -20.06
N ALA A 115 -5.36 -2.24 -19.99
CA ALA A 115 -4.81 -3.30 -20.84
C ALA A 115 -4.97 -3.11 -22.35
N GLU A 116 -5.76 -2.13 -22.79
CA GLU A 116 -6.06 -1.90 -24.21
C GLU A 116 -5.37 -0.66 -24.81
N ASP A 117 -4.93 0.31 -24.00
CA ASP A 117 -4.46 1.62 -24.51
C ASP A 117 -2.97 1.89 -24.34
N CYS A 118 -2.40 1.61 -23.15
CA CYS A 118 -0.99 1.92 -22.89
C CYS A 118 -0.46 1.13 -21.69
N LEU A 119 0.63 0.40 -21.90
CA LEU A 119 1.40 -0.19 -20.80
C LEU A 119 2.25 0.88 -20.12
N GLN A 120 2.36 0.80 -18.79
CA GLN A 120 3.14 1.72 -17.99
C GLN A 120 4.27 1.00 -17.29
N ASN A 121 5.39 1.68 -17.05
CA ASN A 121 6.54 1.12 -16.33
C ASN A 121 6.95 2.03 -15.18
N THR A 122 7.25 1.42 -14.02
CA THR A 122 7.66 2.15 -12.80
C THR A 122 9.17 2.37 -12.70
N ALA A 123 9.96 1.67 -13.51
CA ALA A 123 11.40 1.86 -13.62
C ALA A 123 11.80 2.00 -15.09
N ARG A 124 12.89 2.72 -15.36
CA ARG A 124 13.42 2.93 -16.72
C ARG A 124 14.22 1.72 -17.21
N PRO A 125 14.12 1.33 -18.50
CA PRO A 125 14.82 0.18 -19.06
C PRO A 125 16.34 0.34 -19.01
N GLU A 126 16.86 1.57 -19.12
CA GLU A 126 18.30 1.85 -19.07
C GLU A 126 19.01 1.19 -17.88
N HIS A 127 18.34 1.15 -16.72
CA HIS A 127 18.87 0.56 -15.48
C HIS A 127 19.09 -0.95 -15.57
N PHE A 128 18.34 -1.65 -16.42
CA PHE A 128 18.40 -3.11 -16.55
C PHE A 128 19.29 -3.56 -17.70
N PHE A 129 19.44 -2.73 -18.74
CA PHE A 129 20.03 -3.13 -20.01
C PHE A 129 21.42 -2.57 -20.28
N LEU A 130 21.74 -1.33 -19.88
CA LEU A 130 22.98 -0.68 -20.32
C LEU A 130 24.25 -1.31 -19.72
N ASP A 131 24.16 -1.85 -18.50
CA ASP A 131 25.30 -2.46 -17.80
C ASP A 131 25.76 -3.79 -18.42
N LEU A 132 24.96 -4.40 -19.31
CA LEU A 132 25.32 -5.67 -19.98
C LEU A 132 26.53 -5.52 -20.91
N VAL A 133 26.86 -4.30 -21.33
CA VAL A 133 28.05 -4.02 -22.14
C VAL A 133 29.33 -4.30 -21.36
N ASP A 134 29.34 -4.03 -20.05
CA ASP A 134 30.52 -4.16 -19.20
C ASP A 134 30.77 -5.60 -18.75
N GLU A 135 29.71 -6.41 -18.64
CA GLU A 135 29.83 -7.85 -18.40
C GLU A 135 30.44 -8.61 -19.60
N ALA A 136 30.42 -8.03 -20.79
CA ALA A 136 31.06 -8.60 -21.97
C ALA A 136 32.59 -8.60 -21.80
N LYS A 137 33.15 -9.80 -21.49
CA LYS A 137 34.58 -10.05 -21.28
C LYS A 137 35.49 -9.14 -22.11
N THR A 138 36.27 -8.30 -21.43
CA THR A 138 37.10 -7.30 -22.10
C THR A 138 38.37 -7.92 -22.67
N LEU A 139 38.67 -7.64 -23.95
CA LEU A 139 39.94 -8.04 -24.58
C LEU A 139 41.11 -7.14 -24.15
N GLY A 140 40.84 -6.06 -23.41
CA GLY A 140 41.82 -5.07 -22.97
C GLY A 140 42.97 -5.66 -22.13
N TRP A 141 42.66 -6.61 -21.23
CA TRP A 141 43.70 -7.29 -20.44
C TRP A 141 44.63 -8.13 -21.31
N LEU A 142 44.07 -8.91 -22.25
CA LEU A 142 44.85 -9.70 -23.20
C LEU A 142 45.72 -8.80 -24.08
N ALA A 143 45.19 -7.66 -24.54
CA ALA A 143 45.96 -6.71 -25.34
C ALA A 143 47.22 -6.21 -24.62
N ASN A 144 47.16 -5.98 -23.29
CA ASN A 144 48.34 -5.59 -22.51
C ASN A 144 49.35 -6.74 -22.39
N ILE A 145 48.89 -7.98 -22.30
CA ILE A 145 49.76 -9.17 -22.26
C ILE A 145 50.54 -9.33 -23.57
N PHE A 146 49.92 -9.08 -24.72
CA PHE A 146 50.62 -9.16 -26.01
C PHE A 146 51.80 -8.19 -26.11
N ILE A 147 51.66 -6.98 -25.57
CA ILE A 147 52.77 -6.01 -25.46
C ILE A 147 53.87 -6.58 -24.55
N ALA A 148 53.49 -7.08 -23.37
CA ALA A 148 54.45 -7.62 -22.40
C ALA A 148 55.23 -8.82 -22.95
N ILE A 149 54.56 -9.74 -23.65
CA ILE A 149 55.19 -10.89 -24.31
C ILE A 149 56.16 -10.42 -25.40
N GLY A 150 55.74 -9.47 -26.25
CA GLY A 150 56.59 -8.89 -27.28
C GLY A 150 57.87 -8.27 -26.70
N LEU A 151 57.72 -7.45 -25.65
CA LEU A 151 58.85 -6.84 -24.93
C LEU A 151 59.77 -7.89 -24.28
N LEU A 152 59.20 -8.91 -23.62
CA LEU A 152 59.97 -9.97 -22.98
C LEU A 152 60.85 -10.72 -23.98
N VAL A 153 60.31 -11.08 -25.14
CA VAL A 153 61.06 -11.77 -26.21
C VAL A 153 62.18 -10.89 -26.74
N THR A 154 61.94 -9.59 -26.91
CA THR A 154 62.96 -8.63 -27.35
C THR A 154 64.06 -8.46 -26.30
N PHE A 155 63.72 -8.30 -25.02
CA PHE A 155 64.71 -8.18 -23.94
C PHE A 155 65.58 -9.44 -23.82
N LEU A 156 64.98 -10.63 -23.80
CA LEU A 156 65.71 -11.89 -23.78
C LEU A 156 66.62 -12.04 -25.01
N GLY A 157 66.18 -11.52 -26.15
CA GLY A 157 66.97 -11.52 -27.36
C GLY A 157 68.18 -10.62 -27.36
N ILE A 158 68.05 -9.41 -26.82
CA ILE A 158 69.19 -8.50 -26.65
C ILE A 158 70.19 -9.09 -25.65
N ILE A 159 69.73 -9.68 -24.54
CA ILE A 159 70.60 -10.34 -23.56
C ILE A 159 71.38 -11.48 -24.23
N ALA A 160 70.72 -12.36 -24.98
CA ALA A 160 71.37 -13.44 -25.70
C ALA A 160 72.40 -12.92 -26.73
N ALA A 161 72.03 -11.92 -27.53
CA ALA A 161 72.91 -11.31 -28.52
C ALA A 161 74.18 -10.71 -27.89
N LEU A 162 74.02 -10.00 -26.76
CA LEU A 162 75.12 -9.39 -26.04
C LEU A 162 76.07 -10.44 -25.44
N THR A 163 75.52 -11.53 -24.88
CA THR A 163 76.34 -12.63 -24.37
C THR A 163 77.11 -13.36 -25.48
N ALA A 164 76.48 -13.56 -26.64
CA ALA A 164 77.13 -14.17 -27.80
C ALA A 164 78.25 -13.27 -28.36
N ALA A 165 77.99 -11.98 -28.54
CA ALA A 165 78.99 -11.02 -29.02
C ALA A 165 80.19 -10.90 -28.06
N THR A 166 79.93 -10.87 -26.75
CA THR A 166 80.98 -10.82 -25.72
C THR A 166 81.87 -12.07 -25.77
N ALA A 167 81.31 -13.24 -26.08
CA ALA A 167 82.09 -14.47 -26.25
C ALA A 167 82.95 -14.44 -27.53
N SER A 168 82.42 -13.91 -28.64
CA SER A 168 83.17 -13.76 -29.91
C SER A 168 84.34 -12.77 -29.81
N MET A 169 84.22 -11.76 -28.94
CA MET A 169 85.24 -10.72 -28.74
C MET A 169 86.39 -11.13 -27.82
N GLN A 170 86.33 -12.30 -27.17
CA GLN A 170 87.43 -12.83 -26.36
C GLN A 170 88.54 -13.49 -27.19
N GLY A 171 88.36 -13.64 -28.52
CA GLY A 171 89.40 -14.04 -29.46
C GLY A 171 90.28 -12.86 -29.89
N THR A 172 91.59 -13.07 -30.02
CA THR A 172 92.62 -12.05 -30.34
C THR A 172 92.62 -11.53 -31.79
N ASP A 173 91.58 -11.79 -32.57
CA ASP A 173 91.56 -11.52 -34.03
C ASP A 173 90.62 -10.36 -34.40
N ALA A 174 91.11 -9.39 -35.17
CA ALA A 174 90.36 -8.19 -35.56
C ALA A 174 89.12 -8.51 -36.42
N ASP A 175 89.20 -9.58 -37.23
CA ASP A 175 88.08 -10.06 -38.04
C ASP A 175 86.96 -10.69 -37.19
N GLY A 176 87.32 -11.33 -36.06
CA GLY A 176 86.35 -11.88 -35.11
C GLY A 176 85.54 -10.79 -34.40
N MET A 177 86.16 -9.66 -34.09
CA MET A 177 85.47 -8.50 -33.49
C MET A 177 84.48 -7.86 -34.46
N ARG A 178 84.84 -7.74 -35.76
CA ARG A 178 83.94 -7.21 -36.80
C ARG A 178 82.74 -8.12 -37.04
N ALA A 179 82.97 -9.44 -37.11
CA ALA A 179 81.91 -10.43 -37.27
C ALA A 179 80.94 -10.43 -36.07
N GLY A 180 81.46 -10.34 -34.85
CA GLY A 180 80.65 -10.23 -33.62
C GLY A 180 79.75 -8.99 -33.60
N LEU A 181 80.26 -7.83 -34.04
CA LEU A 181 79.46 -6.60 -34.15
C LEU A 181 78.36 -6.69 -35.22
N GLN A 182 78.67 -7.28 -36.39
CA GLN A 182 77.68 -7.50 -37.45
C GLN A 182 76.59 -8.48 -37.00
N GLN A 183 76.97 -9.55 -36.30
CA GLN A 183 76.04 -10.53 -35.75
C GLN A 183 75.16 -9.92 -34.64
N LEU A 184 75.72 -9.08 -33.77
CA LEU A 184 74.95 -8.37 -32.75
C LEU A 184 73.89 -7.45 -33.36
N LEU A 185 74.26 -6.69 -34.40
CA LEU A 185 73.32 -5.84 -35.14
C LEU A 185 72.20 -6.66 -35.82
N ALA A 186 72.55 -7.77 -36.47
CA ALA A 186 71.59 -8.63 -37.15
C ALA A 186 70.59 -9.29 -36.17
N ILE A 187 71.08 -9.86 -35.06
CA ILE A 187 70.22 -10.49 -34.04
C ILE A 187 69.34 -9.43 -33.38
N THR A 188 69.88 -8.26 -33.07
CA THR A 188 69.11 -7.16 -32.44
C THR A 188 67.99 -6.68 -33.38
N ALA A 189 68.30 -6.46 -34.66
CA ALA A 189 67.32 -6.07 -35.68
C ALA A 189 66.20 -7.11 -35.84
N ALA A 190 66.55 -8.41 -35.88
CA ALA A 190 65.56 -9.48 -35.97
C ALA A 190 64.60 -9.46 -34.78
N LYS A 191 65.09 -9.30 -33.55
CA LYS A 191 64.29 -9.35 -32.31
C LYS A 191 63.25 -8.24 -32.16
N PHE A 192 63.36 -7.14 -32.91
CA PHE A 192 62.31 -6.12 -32.98
C PHE A 192 61.01 -6.65 -33.60
N TRP A 193 61.07 -7.63 -34.51
CA TRP A 193 59.85 -8.20 -35.12
C TRP A 193 58.91 -8.84 -34.10
N ALA A 194 59.44 -9.49 -33.06
CA ALA A 194 58.62 -10.06 -31.99
C ALA A 194 57.84 -8.96 -31.22
N SER A 195 58.45 -7.80 -31.00
CA SER A 195 57.78 -6.64 -30.40
C SER A 195 56.72 -6.05 -31.32
N VAL A 196 56.99 -5.97 -32.64
CA VAL A 196 56.01 -5.54 -33.65
C VAL A 196 54.78 -6.47 -33.65
N GLY A 197 54.98 -7.79 -33.58
CA GLY A 197 53.87 -8.75 -33.49
C GLY A 197 53.04 -8.59 -32.23
N GLY A 198 53.68 -8.35 -31.08
CA GLY A 198 52.99 -8.05 -29.82
C GLY A 198 52.20 -6.74 -29.85
N LEU A 199 52.79 -5.67 -30.39
CA LEU A 199 52.11 -4.39 -30.56
C LEU A 199 50.92 -4.51 -31.52
N PHE A 200 51.11 -5.16 -32.67
CA PHE A 200 50.04 -5.39 -33.64
C PHE A 200 48.89 -6.19 -33.01
N GLY A 201 49.21 -7.28 -32.32
CA GLY A 201 48.20 -8.08 -31.60
C GLY A 201 47.43 -7.25 -30.58
N SER A 202 48.12 -6.39 -29.83
CA SER A 202 47.50 -5.48 -28.87
C SER A 202 46.54 -4.48 -29.51
N ILE A 203 46.98 -3.83 -30.60
CA ILE A 203 46.17 -2.87 -31.36
C ILE A 203 44.93 -3.57 -31.93
N LEU A 204 45.11 -4.75 -32.53
CA LEU A 204 44.01 -5.54 -33.09
C LEU A 204 42.97 -5.90 -32.02
N LEU A 205 43.41 -6.40 -30.86
CA LEU A 205 42.52 -6.77 -29.76
C LEU A 205 41.75 -5.57 -29.21
N ARG A 206 42.41 -4.42 -29.01
CA ARG A 206 41.76 -3.17 -28.56
C ARG A 206 40.76 -2.64 -29.58
N TYR A 207 41.11 -2.68 -30.86
CA TYR A 207 40.22 -2.26 -31.94
C TYR A 207 38.94 -3.10 -31.98
N VAL A 208 39.07 -4.42 -31.87
CA VAL A 208 37.93 -5.35 -31.84
C VAL A 208 37.08 -5.13 -30.59
N ASP A 209 37.69 -4.95 -29.41
CA ASP A 209 36.99 -4.65 -28.15
C ASP A 209 36.15 -3.38 -28.28
N HIS A 210 36.78 -2.29 -28.71
CA HIS A 210 36.14 -0.98 -28.84
C HIS A 210 34.97 -1.01 -29.82
N ARG A 211 35.18 -1.58 -31.01
CA ARG A 211 34.14 -1.68 -32.04
C ARG A 211 32.96 -2.55 -31.59
N SER A 212 33.25 -3.64 -30.86
CA SER A 212 32.21 -4.54 -30.35
C SER A 212 31.36 -3.86 -29.27
N LYS A 213 32.01 -3.19 -28.31
CA LYS A 213 31.32 -2.41 -27.25
C LYS A 213 30.48 -1.29 -27.83
N GLN A 214 31.02 -0.50 -28.77
CA GLN A 214 30.28 0.59 -29.39
C GLN A 214 29.04 0.09 -30.12
N LYS A 215 29.12 -1.07 -30.80
CA LYS A 215 27.96 -1.66 -31.47
C LYS A 215 26.92 -2.17 -30.46
N LEU A 216 27.34 -2.90 -29.42
CA LEU A 216 26.43 -3.42 -28.40
C LEU A 216 25.73 -2.29 -27.61
N SER A 217 26.49 -1.27 -27.23
CA SER A 217 25.97 -0.08 -26.54
C SER A 217 24.92 0.65 -27.38
N ARG A 218 25.15 0.84 -28.69
CA ARG A 218 24.12 1.39 -29.59
C ARG A 218 22.87 0.53 -29.62
N GLN A 219 23.02 -0.78 -29.84
CA GLN A 219 21.87 -1.69 -29.90
C GLN A 219 21.07 -1.73 -28.58
N LEU A 220 21.73 -1.64 -27.42
CA LEU A 220 21.07 -1.57 -26.11
C LEU A 220 20.41 -0.21 -25.88
N SER A 221 21.03 0.88 -26.35
CA SER A 221 20.40 2.21 -26.33
C SER A 221 19.13 2.21 -27.19
N ASP A 222 19.21 1.72 -28.43
CA ASP A 222 18.05 1.60 -29.32
C ASP A 222 16.95 0.75 -28.66
N LEU A 223 17.30 -0.37 -28.01
CA LEU A 223 16.37 -1.19 -27.24
C LEU A 223 15.66 -0.38 -26.14
N CYS A 224 16.42 0.38 -25.35
CA CYS A 224 15.87 1.21 -24.28
C CYS A 224 14.98 2.32 -24.83
N ASP A 225 15.41 2.99 -25.91
CA ASP A 225 14.67 4.06 -26.56
C ASP A 225 13.33 3.53 -27.08
N TYR A 226 13.31 2.40 -27.77
CA TYR A 226 12.06 1.80 -28.24
C TYR A 226 11.11 1.42 -27.09
N LEU A 227 11.65 0.90 -25.98
CA LEU A 227 10.84 0.57 -24.79
C LEU A 227 10.27 1.83 -24.12
N GLU A 228 11.06 2.90 -24.02
CA GLU A 228 10.61 4.20 -23.50
C GLU A 228 9.54 4.86 -24.39
N HIS A 229 9.63 4.72 -25.70
CA HIS A 229 8.59 5.22 -26.62
C HIS A 229 7.33 4.35 -26.59
N GLY A 230 7.49 3.03 -26.49
CA GLY A 230 6.39 2.06 -26.46
C GLY A 230 5.57 2.04 -25.17
N MET A 231 6.10 2.59 -24.08
CA MET A 231 5.43 2.63 -22.78
C MET A 231 5.35 4.05 -22.21
N ALA A 232 4.55 4.20 -21.16
CA ALA A 232 4.51 5.44 -20.40
C ALA A 232 5.21 5.25 -19.05
N TYR A 233 6.31 5.98 -18.85
CA TYR A 233 7.01 5.99 -17.58
C TYR A 233 6.12 6.61 -16.49
N LEU A 234 5.90 5.84 -15.43
CA LEU A 234 5.11 6.24 -14.26
C LEU A 234 6.06 6.47 -13.09
N PRO A 235 6.55 7.72 -12.89
CA PRO A 235 7.45 8.02 -11.79
C PRO A 235 6.73 7.89 -10.45
N PRO A 236 7.44 7.52 -9.37
CA PRO A 236 6.84 7.36 -8.04
C PRO A 236 6.16 8.64 -7.53
N GLN A 237 6.64 9.81 -7.94
CA GLN A 237 6.02 11.10 -7.61
C GLN A 237 4.62 11.24 -8.21
N ARG A 238 4.40 10.76 -9.44
CA ARG A 238 3.08 10.80 -10.08
C ARG A 238 2.12 9.84 -9.40
N ILE A 239 2.59 8.65 -9.02
CA ILE A 239 1.79 7.68 -8.22
C ILE A 239 1.37 8.32 -6.90
N ALA A 240 2.29 8.98 -6.19
CA ALA A 240 2.00 9.67 -4.94
C ALA A 240 0.97 10.79 -5.12
N ILE A 241 1.07 11.57 -6.21
CA ILE A 241 0.08 12.61 -6.54
C ILE A 241 -1.28 12.02 -6.89
N GLU A 242 -1.35 10.94 -7.67
CA GLU A 242 -2.61 10.28 -8.00
C GLU A 242 -3.29 9.70 -6.74
N GLN A 243 -2.52 9.08 -5.84
CA GLN A 243 -2.99 8.66 -4.52
C GLN A 243 -3.49 9.85 -3.69
N LEU A 244 -2.79 10.98 -3.72
CA LEU A 244 -3.19 12.22 -3.04
C LEU A 244 -4.52 12.75 -3.56
N ILE A 245 -4.71 12.78 -4.89
CA ILE A 245 -5.95 13.22 -5.52
C ILE A 245 -7.10 12.31 -5.12
N GLN A 246 -6.91 10.98 -5.19
CA GLN A 246 -7.94 10.02 -4.79
C GLN A 246 -8.30 10.15 -3.29
N ALA A 247 -7.32 10.36 -2.42
CA ALA A 247 -7.56 10.63 -1.00
C ALA A 247 -8.35 11.94 -0.78
N LYS A 248 -8.05 13.00 -1.55
CA LYS A 248 -8.81 14.26 -1.52
C LYS A 248 -10.26 14.05 -1.93
N GLU A 249 -10.50 13.27 -2.98
CA GLU A 249 -11.85 13.01 -3.50
C GLU A 249 -12.70 12.22 -2.51
N GLN A 250 -12.09 11.33 -1.71
CA GLN A 250 -12.80 10.52 -0.70
C GLN A 250 -13.06 11.28 0.61
N THR A 251 -12.26 12.29 0.94
CA THR A 251 -12.36 13.04 2.21
C THR A 251 -13.74 13.70 2.45
N PRO A 252 -14.37 14.38 1.47
CA PRO A 252 -15.70 14.97 1.64
C PRO A 252 -16.77 13.92 1.93
N ALA A 253 -16.71 12.77 1.25
CA ALA A 253 -17.70 11.70 1.40
C ALA A 253 -17.66 11.08 2.81
N VAL A 254 -16.46 10.83 3.33
CA VAL A 254 -16.28 10.31 4.70
C VAL A 254 -16.73 11.34 5.74
N LYS A 255 -16.43 12.63 5.55
CA LYS A 255 -16.88 13.70 6.45
C LYS A 255 -18.40 13.88 6.44
N ASP A 256 -19.01 13.85 5.26
CA ASP A 256 -20.46 13.94 5.10
C ASP A 256 -21.16 12.73 5.76
N LEU A 257 -20.62 11.53 5.56
CA LEU A 257 -21.08 10.32 6.24
C LEU A 257 -21.00 10.47 7.76
N ALA A 258 -19.86 10.89 8.31
CA ALA A 258 -19.68 11.07 9.75
C ALA A 258 -20.63 12.13 10.32
N THR A 259 -20.81 13.25 9.61
CA THR A 259 -21.70 14.34 10.02
C THR A 259 -23.17 13.89 10.01
N LYS A 260 -23.59 13.21 8.94
CA LYS A 260 -24.95 12.67 8.81
C LYS A 260 -25.24 11.59 9.84
N LEU A 261 -24.28 10.70 10.12
CA LEU A 261 -24.42 9.69 11.18
C LEU A 261 -24.57 10.34 12.55
N ALA A 262 -23.75 11.32 12.90
CA ALA A 262 -23.84 12.01 14.18
C ALA A 262 -25.21 12.70 14.37
N LEU A 263 -25.69 13.41 13.35
CA LEU A 263 -27.01 14.07 13.38
C LEU A 263 -28.16 13.06 13.45
N THR A 264 -28.09 11.98 12.67
CA THR A 264 -29.16 10.97 12.62
C THR A 264 -29.23 10.17 13.91
N ILE A 265 -28.08 9.86 14.51
CA ILE A 265 -28.03 9.17 15.81
C ILE A 265 -28.61 10.08 16.90
N ASP A 266 -28.19 11.35 16.98
CA ASP A 266 -28.72 12.31 17.97
C ASP A 266 -30.24 12.49 17.82
N GLU A 267 -30.72 12.66 16.58
CA GLU A 267 -32.15 12.84 16.31
C GLU A 267 -32.95 11.56 16.60
N SER A 268 -32.44 10.38 16.22
CA SER A 268 -33.11 9.09 16.51
C SER A 268 -33.14 8.78 18.00
N PHE A 269 -32.06 9.09 18.73
CA PHE A 269 -31.96 8.89 20.17
C PHE A 269 -32.94 9.81 20.91
N GLN A 270 -33.00 11.10 20.55
CA GLN A 270 -33.97 12.03 21.15
C GLN A 270 -35.42 11.69 20.79
N ARG A 271 -35.70 11.25 19.56
CA ARG A 271 -37.07 10.92 19.15
C ARG A 271 -37.59 9.60 19.71
N GLN A 272 -36.76 8.57 19.76
CA GLN A 272 -37.22 7.20 20.05
C GLN A 272 -36.88 6.77 21.48
N VAL A 273 -35.72 7.18 22.01
CA VAL A 273 -35.27 6.73 23.33
C VAL A 273 -35.76 7.67 24.45
N ALA A 274 -35.75 8.99 24.24
CA ALA A 274 -36.14 9.94 25.29
C ALA A 274 -37.62 9.81 25.76
N PRO A 275 -38.62 9.65 24.88
CA PRO A 275 -40.00 9.43 25.31
C PRO A 275 -40.18 8.09 26.02
N MET A 276 -39.39 7.09 25.62
CA MET A 276 -39.41 5.74 26.20
C MET A 276 -38.87 5.75 27.64
N VAL A 277 -37.79 6.50 27.89
CA VAL A 277 -37.24 6.75 29.24
C VAL A 277 -38.23 7.53 30.10
N SER A 278 -38.93 8.52 29.54
CA SER A 278 -39.96 9.27 30.28
C SER A 278 -41.16 8.40 30.63
N ALA A 279 -41.66 7.58 29.70
CA ALA A 279 -42.75 6.64 29.95
C ALA A 279 -42.38 5.59 31.01
N LEU A 280 -41.11 5.15 31.01
CA LEU A 280 -40.54 4.29 32.04
C LEU A 280 -40.56 4.94 33.43
N ASP A 281 -40.19 6.21 33.52
CA ASP A 281 -40.21 6.97 34.76
C ASP A 281 -41.64 7.21 35.29
N ASP A 282 -42.60 7.40 34.38
CA ASP A 282 -44.03 7.53 34.72
C ASP A 282 -44.64 6.19 35.16
N ILE A 283 -44.29 5.07 34.51
CA ILE A 283 -44.70 3.72 34.90
C ILE A 283 -44.10 3.34 36.25
N SER A 284 -42.81 3.60 36.47
CA SER A 284 -42.12 3.40 37.76
C SER A 284 -42.80 4.16 38.90
N ARG A 285 -43.17 5.44 38.66
CA ARG A 285 -43.92 6.25 39.63
C ARG A 285 -45.34 5.72 39.87
N GLY A 286 -46.04 5.28 38.83
CA GLY A 286 -47.37 4.69 38.95
C GLY A 286 -47.38 3.38 39.75
N ILE A 287 -46.36 2.52 39.54
CA ILE A 287 -46.17 1.27 40.28
C ILE A 287 -45.85 1.56 41.75
N ALA A 288 -44.99 2.54 42.04
CA ALA A 288 -44.67 2.96 43.40
C ALA A 288 -45.90 3.50 44.18
N GLN A 289 -46.94 3.95 43.47
CA GLN A 289 -48.18 4.47 44.06
C GLN A 289 -49.20 3.36 44.40
N ILE A 290 -48.99 2.14 43.90
CA ILE A 290 -49.83 0.97 44.19
C ILE A 290 -49.25 0.24 45.41
N ASN A 291 -49.84 0.46 46.59
CA ASN A 291 -49.46 -0.22 47.84
C ASN A 291 -49.93 -1.69 47.84
N GLY A 292 -49.14 -2.60 47.27
CA GLY A 292 -49.36 -4.05 47.35
C GLY A 292 -48.09 -4.87 47.05
N GLU A 293 -47.98 -6.08 47.62
CA GLU A 293 -46.80 -6.96 47.55
C GLU A 293 -46.34 -7.30 46.12
N GLY A 294 -47.22 -7.20 45.11
CA GLY A 294 -46.89 -7.38 43.68
C GLY A 294 -46.18 -6.18 43.02
N ALA A 295 -46.28 -4.97 43.57
CA ALA A 295 -45.68 -3.77 42.99
C ALA A 295 -44.15 -3.71 43.20
N SER A 296 -43.66 -4.28 44.31
CA SER A 296 -42.23 -4.35 44.63
C SER A 296 -41.46 -5.23 43.64
N GLY A 297 -42.01 -6.39 43.27
CA GLY A 297 -41.37 -7.32 42.31
C GLY A 297 -41.29 -6.78 40.89
N ILE A 298 -42.30 -6.02 40.45
CA ILE A 298 -42.32 -5.38 39.12
C ILE A 298 -41.34 -4.19 39.09
N ALA A 299 -41.30 -3.38 40.16
CA ALA A 299 -40.37 -2.26 40.26
C ALA A 299 -38.91 -2.72 40.32
N GLU A 300 -38.62 -3.82 41.00
CA GLU A 300 -37.26 -4.40 41.10
C GLU A 300 -36.82 -5.04 39.78
N ALA A 301 -37.67 -5.84 39.14
CA ALA A 301 -37.37 -6.45 37.83
C ALA A 301 -37.17 -5.39 36.73
N MET A 302 -37.92 -4.27 36.77
CA MET A 302 -37.68 -3.14 35.88
C MET A 302 -36.33 -2.47 36.13
N ARG A 303 -35.96 -2.26 37.40
CA ARG A 303 -34.71 -1.56 37.76
C ARG A 303 -33.48 -2.41 37.45
N GLU A 304 -33.57 -3.72 37.62
CA GLU A 304 -32.45 -4.67 37.47
C GLU A 304 -32.15 -5.03 36.01
N HIS A 305 -33.17 -5.17 35.13
CA HIS A 305 -32.96 -5.55 33.72
C HIS A 305 -33.02 -4.37 32.73
N ALA A 306 -33.94 -3.41 32.88
CA ALA A 306 -34.01 -2.28 31.94
C ALA A 306 -32.90 -1.24 32.14
N GLY A 307 -32.41 -1.10 33.39
CA GLY A 307 -31.31 -0.19 33.71
C GLY A 307 -29.95 -0.68 33.22
N ALA A 308 -29.70 -1.99 33.30
CA ALA A 308 -28.43 -2.60 32.89
C ALA A 308 -28.24 -2.59 31.36
N GLU A 309 -29.26 -3.00 30.59
CA GLU A 309 -29.19 -3.06 29.12
C GLU A 309 -29.21 -1.68 28.46
N MET A 310 -29.95 -0.71 29.02
CA MET A 310 -29.86 0.70 28.57
C MET A 310 -28.51 1.32 28.91
N ALA A 311 -27.90 0.95 30.05
CA ALA A 311 -26.55 1.37 30.36
C ALA A 311 -25.53 0.75 29.39
N GLU A 312 -25.72 -0.50 28.96
CA GLU A 312 -24.87 -1.15 27.97
C GLU A 312 -25.00 -0.55 26.56
N LEU A 313 -26.23 -0.25 26.11
CA LEU A 313 -26.47 0.49 24.86
C LEU A 313 -25.91 1.92 24.92
N ALA A 314 -26.09 2.63 26.05
CA ALA A 314 -25.50 3.95 26.25
C ALA A 314 -23.97 3.90 26.24
N THR A 315 -23.38 2.84 26.80
CA THR A 315 -21.92 2.61 26.77
C THR A 315 -21.45 2.35 25.33
N ALA A 316 -22.13 1.47 24.60
CA ALA A 316 -21.82 1.17 23.20
C ALA A 316 -21.94 2.41 22.29
N MET A 317 -22.97 3.23 22.49
CA MET A 317 -23.16 4.52 21.78
C MET A 317 -22.07 5.54 22.13
N THR A 318 -21.68 5.62 23.41
CA THR A 318 -20.60 6.51 23.85
C THR A 318 -19.25 6.09 23.24
N THR A 319 -18.97 4.80 23.23
CA THR A 319 -17.77 4.24 22.58
C THR A 319 -17.78 4.51 21.07
N PHE A 320 -18.91 4.29 20.41
CA PHE A 320 -19.07 4.57 18.97
C PHE A 320 -18.86 6.06 18.64
N SER A 321 -19.44 6.97 19.43
CA SER A 321 -19.24 8.42 19.31
C SER A 321 -17.78 8.82 19.52
N GLY A 322 -17.10 8.19 20.49
CA GLY A 322 -15.66 8.35 20.73
C GLY A 322 -14.84 7.97 19.49
N THR A 323 -15.10 6.81 18.89
CA THR A 323 -14.38 6.35 17.70
C THR A 323 -14.69 7.17 16.45
N LEU A 324 -15.91 7.67 16.27
CA LEU A 324 -16.22 8.66 15.22
C LEU A 324 -15.43 9.96 15.40
N THR A 325 -15.28 10.42 16.65
CA THR A 325 -14.48 11.60 16.97
C THR A 325 -13.01 11.36 16.66
N THR A 326 -12.46 10.20 17.04
CA THR A 326 -11.08 9.80 16.70
C THR A 326 -10.88 9.72 15.19
N LEU A 327 -11.79 9.09 14.44
CA LEU A 327 -11.72 9.03 12.98
C LEU A 327 -11.76 10.43 12.34
N SER A 328 -12.60 11.33 12.86
CA SER A 328 -12.64 12.72 12.40
C SER A 328 -11.33 13.46 12.68
N GLN A 329 -10.67 13.20 13.80
CA GLN A 329 -9.36 13.77 14.14
C GLN A 329 -8.25 13.20 13.24
N SER A 330 -8.22 11.88 13.04
CA SER A 330 -7.29 11.20 12.12
C SER A 330 -7.41 11.75 10.69
N MET A 331 -8.64 11.93 10.19
CA MET A 331 -8.88 12.58 8.88
C MET A 331 -8.46 14.04 8.84
N GLY A 332 -8.65 14.80 9.93
CA GLY A 332 -8.18 16.19 10.04
C GLY A 332 -6.66 16.28 9.95
N ALA A 333 -5.95 15.44 10.72
CA ALA A 333 -4.49 15.36 10.68
C ALA A 333 -3.97 14.93 9.30
N GLN A 334 -4.66 14.00 8.63
CA GLN A 334 -4.31 13.57 7.26
C GLN A 334 -4.47 14.71 6.25
N ARG A 335 -5.51 15.54 6.37
CA ARG A 335 -5.69 16.73 5.53
C ARG A 335 -4.56 17.74 5.73
N ASP A 336 -4.18 18.02 6.98
CA ASP A 336 -3.10 18.97 7.27
C ASP A 336 -1.75 18.48 6.72
N ALA A 337 -1.48 17.17 6.84
CA ALA A 337 -0.32 16.54 6.21
C ALA A 337 -0.36 16.65 4.68
N MET A 338 -1.53 16.52 4.06
CA MET A 338 -1.71 16.68 2.61
C MET A 338 -1.53 18.13 2.14
N ASP A 339 -2.03 19.11 2.89
CA ASP A 339 -1.80 20.54 2.57
C ASP A 339 -0.32 20.89 2.67
N SER A 340 0.38 20.36 3.69
CA SER A 340 1.84 20.48 3.81
C SER A 340 2.57 19.88 2.60
N HIS A 341 2.14 18.70 2.14
CA HIS A 341 2.74 18.06 0.97
C HIS A 341 2.54 18.83 -0.33
N LEU A 342 1.37 19.45 -0.53
CA LEU A 342 1.13 20.31 -1.71
C LEU A 342 2.05 21.52 -1.70
N GLN A 343 2.25 22.14 -0.55
CA GLN A 343 3.20 23.25 -0.41
C GLN A 343 4.62 22.79 -0.71
N MET A 344 5.01 21.58 -0.27
CA MET A 344 6.30 20.99 -0.63
C MET A 344 6.43 20.68 -2.11
N LEU A 345 5.39 20.16 -2.76
CA LEU A 345 5.35 19.89 -4.21
C LEU A 345 5.44 21.19 -5.01
N GLU A 346 4.73 22.23 -4.59
CA GLU A 346 4.79 23.55 -5.20
C GLU A 346 6.19 24.18 -5.03
N ALA A 347 6.79 24.03 -3.84
CA ALA A 347 8.17 24.44 -3.58
C ALA A 347 9.18 23.64 -4.42
N ALA A 348 9.01 22.32 -4.54
CA ALA A 348 9.85 21.45 -5.36
C ALA A 348 9.70 21.77 -6.86
N GLY A 349 8.49 22.06 -7.32
CA GLY A 349 8.19 22.51 -8.68
C GLY A 349 8.85 23.86 -8.97
N SER A 350 8.70 24.84 -8.08
CA SER A 350 9.38 26.13 -8.17
C SER A 350 10.91 25.99 -8.21
N ASN A 351 11.46 25.11 -7.38
CA ASN A 351 12.90 24.83 -7.35
C ASN A 351 13.37 24.10 -8.61
N SER A 352 12.54 23.24 -9.21
CA SER A 352 12.84 22.56 -10.47
C SER A 352 12.85 23.53 -11.65
N VAL A 353 11.94 24.50 -11.69
CA VAL A 353 11.97 25.60 -12.67
C VAL A 353 13.24 26.42 -12.52
N LYS A 354 13.59 26.83 -11.29
CA LYS A 354 14.85 27.55 -11.02
C LYS A 354 16.09 26.74 -11.41
N ALA A 355 16.06 25.42 -11.21
CA ALA A 355 17.14 24.53 -11.62
C ALA A 355 17.24 24.44 -13.15
N ALA A 356 16.12 24.32 -13.86
CA ALA A 356 16.09 24.33 -15.32
C ALA A 356 16.65 25.64 -15.90
N GLU A 357 16.26 26.79 -15.34
CA GLU A 357 16.84 28.08 -15.74
C GLU A 357 18.34 28.19 -15.44
N ALA A 358 18.80 27.61 -14.33
CA ALA A 358 20.22 27.57 -13.98
C ALA A 358 21.01 26.66 -14.93
N PHE A 359 20.42 25.53 -15.35
CA PHE A 359 20.97 24.65 -16.37
C PHE A 359 21.04 25.33 -17.74
N GLU A 360 19.99 26.04 -18.15
CA GLU A 360 19.94 26.75 -19.42
C GLU A 360 21.03 27.84 -19.47
N ARG A 361 21.23 28.55 -18.35
CA ARG A 361 22.35 29.51 -18.19
C ARG A 361 23.72 28.82 -18.16
N ALA A 362 23.87 27.68 -17.48
CA ALA A 362 25.13 26.94 -17.43
C ALA A 362 25.50 26.27 -18.77
N ALA A 363 24.51 25.85 -19.56
CA ALA A 363 24.69 25.36 -20.92
C ALA A 363 25.16 26.48 -21.88
N SER A 364 24.77 27.72 -21.61
CA SER A 364 25.29 28.90 -22.30
C SER A 364 26.72 29.27 -21.89
N ASP A 365 27.12 28.99 -20.64
CA ASP A 365 28.45 29.30 -20.07
C ASP A 365 29.24 28.04 -19.68
N VAL A 366 29.81 27.35 -20.68
CA VAL A 366 30.57 26.08 -20.52
C VAL A 366 31.77 26.18 -19.57
N HIS A 367 32.27 27.39 -19.27
CA HIS A 367 33.45 27.59 -18.41
C HIS A 367 33.17 27.73 -16.90
N VAL A 368 31.90 27.78 -16.44
CA VAL A 368 31.56 28.04 -15.01
C VAL A 368 30.60 26.98 -14.41
N ALA A 369 30.50 25.79 -15.02
CA ALA A 369 29.37 24.88 -14.79
C ALA A 369 29.42 23.94 -13.56
N VAL A 370 30.46 23.94 -12.71
CA VAL A 370 30.57 22.93 -11.63
C VAL A 370 29.71 23.26 -10.39
N ASP A 371 29.74 24.50 -9.91
CA ASP A 371 28.97 24.91 -8.72
C ASP A 371 27.43 24.87 -8.92
N PRO A 372 26.87 25.30 -10.07
CA PRO A 372 25.43 25.20 -10.33
C PRO A 372 24.95 23.74 -10.37
N LEU A 373 25.73 22.85 -11.01
CA LEU A 373 25.40 21.42 -11.08
C LEU A 373 25.40 20.76 -9.69
N GLN A 374 26.33 21.12 -8.82
CA GLN A 374 26.39 20.61 -7.46
C GLN A 374 25.19 21.08 -6.61
N LYS A 375 24.78 22.35 -6.76
CA LYS A 375 23.57 22.88 -6.09
C LYS A 375 22.28 22.22 -6.57
N VAL A 376 22.18 21.93 -7.86
CA VAL A 376 21.05 21.17 -8.42
C VAL A 376 21.02 19.77 -7.83
N ALA A 377 22.15 19.06 -7.82
CA ALA A 377 22.23 17.71 -7.25
C ALA A 377 21.78 17.68 -5.77
N GLN A 378 22.24 18.64 -4.97
CA GLN A 378 21.81 18.81 -3.57
C GLN A 378 20.31 19.13 -3.44
N THR A 379 19.76 19.92 -4.37
CA THR A 379 18.33 20.26 -4.38
C THR A 379 17.48 19.03 -4.72
N ILE A 380 17.94 18.21 -5.67
CA ILE A 380 17.29 16.95 -6.05
C ILE A 380 17.37 15.93 -4.91
N GLU A 381 18.52 15.77 -4.27
CA GLU A 381 18.67 14.90 -3.09
C GLU A 381 17.74 15.32 -1.95
N GLY A 382 17.68 16.63 -1.64
CA GLY A 382 16.78 17.17 -0.62
C GLY A 382 15.31 16.94 -0.95
N ALA A 383 14.91 17.11 -2.22
CA ALA A 383 13.55 16.83 -2.67
C ALA A 383 13.22 15.32 -2.62
N LEU A 384 14.17 14.45 -2.95
CA LEU A 384 14.00 13.01 -2.91
C LEU A 384 13.86 12.50 -1.47
N GLU A 385 14.66 13.04 -0.55
CA GLU A 385 14.58 12.70 0.87
C GLU A 385 13.26 13.17 1.49
N ALA A 386 12.81 14.38 1.15
CA ALA A 386 11.52 14.90 1.57
C ALA A 386 10.35 14.05 1.03
N THR A 387 10.47 13.54 -0.19
CA THR A 387 9.49 12.61 -0.78
C THR A 387 9.49 11.27 -0.04
N ARG A 388 10.66 10.70 0.29
CA ARG A 388 10.77 9.45 1.05
C ARG A 388 10.16 9.57 2.45
N SER A 389 10.48 10.64 3.17
CA SER A 389 9.91 10.91 4.50
C SER A 389 8.39 10.99 4.43
N PHE A 390 7.85 11.69 3.42
CA PHE A 390 6.42 11.80 3.23
C PHE A 390 5.76 10.44 2.93
N VAL A 391 6.34 9.63 2.03
CA VAL A 391 5.80 8.30 1.72
C VAL A 391 5.78 7.40 2.96
N ALA A 392 6.81 7.47 3.80
CA ALA A 392 6.85 6.72 5.06
C ALA A 392 5.78 7.20 6.05
N GLU A 393 5.61 8.52 6.19
CA GLU A 393 4.60 9.12 7.06
C GLU A 393 3.17 8.86 6.56
N GLN A 394 2.96 8.87 5.25
CA GLN A 394 1.70 8.52 4.60
C GLN A 394 1.37 7.03 4.77
N ALA A 395 2.36 6.14 4.64
CA ALA A 395 2.15 4.71 4.87
C ALA A 395 1.75 4.43 6.33
N ALA A 396 2.39 5.10 7.29
CA ALA A 396 2.04 5.00 8.71
C ALA A 396 0.63 5.57 9.00
N SER A 397 0.29 6.71 8.40
CA SER A 397 -1.05 7.30 8.49
C SER A 397 -2.13 6.40 7.87
N ALA A 398 -1.87 5.80 6.70
CA ALA A 398 -2.77 4.87 6.03
C ALA A 398 -3.00 3.59 6.84
N GLU A 399 -1.96 3.04 7.48
CA GLU A 399 -2.11 1.89 8.37
C GLU A 399 -2.95 2.23 9.60
N THR A 400 -2.76 3.44 10.16
CA THR A 400 -3.56 3.94 11.29
C THR A 400 -5.03 4.11 10.88
N ALA A 401 -5.31 4.76 9.76
CA ALA A 401 -6.67 4.91 9.23
C ALA A 401 -7.34 3.56 8.93
N ARG A 402 -6.60 2.57 8.41
CA ARG A 402 -7.11 1.20 8.22
C ARG A 402 -7.42 0.50 9.55
N GLY A 403 -6.62 0.76 10.58
CA GLY A 403 -6.88 0.31 11.96
C GLY A 403 -8.20 0.89 12.49
N ASP A 404 -8.32 2.22 12.45
CA ASP A 404 -9.51 2.97 12.90
C ASP A 404 -10.78 2.48 12.18
N MET A 405 -10.70 2.19 10.88
CA MET A 405 -11.83 1.73 10.07
C MET A 405 -12.26 0.30 10.41
N ARG A 406 -11.31 -0.58 10.74
CA ARG A 406 -11.61 -1.92 11.27
C ARG A 406 -12.25 -1.85 12.65
N ASP A 407 -11.77 -0.96 13.50
CA ASP A 407 -12.31 -0.78 14.84
C ASP A 407 -13.72 -0.19 14.79
N LEU A 408 -13.97 0.79 13.92
CA LEU A 408 -15.30 1.30 13.64
C LEU A 408 -16.24 0.20 13.15
N SER A 409 -15.79 -0.67 12.24
CA SER A 409 -16.60 -1.80 11.75
C SER A 409 -16.97 -2.79 12.86
N ARG A 410 -16.03 -3.11 13.77
CA ARG A 410 -16.32 -3.97 14.92
C ARG A 410 -17.32 -3.32 15.87
N GLN A 411 -17.16 -2.02 16.14
CA GLN A 411 -18.08 -1.30 17.00
C GLN A 411 -19.47 -1.17 16.39
N LEU A 412 -19.59 -0.92 15.08
CA LEU A 412 -20.87 -0.93 14.37
C LEU A 412 -21.61 -2.26 14.53
N ALA A 413 -20.87 -3.37 14.41
CA ALA A 413 -21.44 -4.70 14.65
C ALA A 413 -21.87 -4.89 16.11
N ALA A 414 -21.07 -4.42 17.08
CA ALA A 414 -21.39 -4.51 18.50
C ALA A 414 -22.60 -3.65 18.88
N THR A 415 -22.68 -2.40 18.38
CA THR A 415 -23.83 -1.51 18.58
C THR A 415 -25.08 -2.06 17.91
N GLY A 416 -24.95 -2.66 16.72
CA GLY A 416 -26.06 -3.35 16.05
C GLY A 416 -26.59 -4.52 16.88
N ALA A 417 -25.71 -5.38 17.38
CA ALA A 417 -26.08 -6.50 18.25
C ALA A 417 -26.71 -6.03 19.57
N ALA A 418 -26.19 -4.98 20.21
CA ALA A 418 -26.75 -4.41 21.43
C ALA A 418 -28.14 -3.80 21.19
N ALA A 419 -28.34 -3.12 20.05
CA ALA A 419 -29.64 -2.58 19.68
C ALA A 419 -30.66 -3.69 19.38
N GLU A 420 -30.24 -4.77 18.71
CA GLU A 420 -31.08 -5.93 18.40
C GLU A 420 -31.49 -6.68 19.68
N ALA A 421 -30.55 -6.86 20.62
CA ALA A 421 -30.81 -7.44 21.94
C ALA A 421 -31.78 -6.58 22.77
N ALA A 422 -31.53 -5.27 22.86
CA ALA A 422 -32.39 -4.33 23.56
C ALA A 422 -33.81 -4.30 22.97
N TRP A 423 -33.96 -4.42 21.65
CA TRP A 423 -35.28 -4.42 20.99
C TRP A 423 -36.03 -5.74 21.16
N SER A 424 -35.33 -6.87 21.09
CA SER A 424 -35.90 -8.20 21.35
C SER A 424 -36.41 -8.31 22.79
N ASP A 425 -35.66 -7.80 23.77
CA ASP A 425 -36.08 -7.76 25.17
C ASP A 425 -37.30 -6.83 25.36
N TYR A 426 -37.30 -5.68 24.68
CA TYR A 426 -38.44 -4.76 24.71
C TYR A 426 -39.73 -5.38 24.16
N GLN A 427 -39.64 -6.23 23.13
CA GLN A 427 -40.78 -6.98 22.60
C GLN A 427 -41.33 -7.97 23.63
N GLY A 428 -40.47 -8.72 24.33
CA GLY A 428 -40.91 -9.64 25.40
C GLY A 428 -41.57 -8.92 26.58
N ARG A 429 -41.15 -7.67 26.86
CA ARG A 429 -41.76 -6.84 27.91
C ARG A 429 -43.18 -6.39 27.59
N PHE A 430 -43.54 -6.16 26.33
CA PHE A 430 -44.93 -5.83 25.98
C PHE A 430 -45.87 -6.99 26.29
N GLU A 431 -45.45 -8.22 26.05
CA GLU A 431 -46.22 -9.41 26.42
C GLU A 431 -46.41 -9.50 27.94
N ALA A 432 -45.34 -9.28 28.72
CA ALA A 432 -45.41 -9.29 30.18
C ALA A 432 -46.26 -8.14 30.76
N VAL A 433 -46.20 -6.95 30.16
CA VAL A 433 -47.04 -5.81 30.55
C VAL A 433 -48.50 -6.07 30.22
N ASP A 434 -48.81 -6.63 29.06
CA ASP A 434 -50.18 -7.01 28.69
C ASP A 434 -50.75 -8.05 29.67
N GLU A 435 -49.94 -9.03 30.07
CA GLU A 435 -50.33 -10.05 31.03
C GLU A 435 -50.55 -9.48 32.44
N ALA A 436 -49.68 -8.58 32.89
CA ALA A 436 -49.83 -7.87 34.15
C ALA A 436 -51.03 -6.90 34.17
N LEU A 437 -51.28 -6.20 33.05
CA LEU A 437 -52.43 -5.31 32.90
C LEU A 437 -53.73 -6.11 32.90
N ALA A 438 -53.77 -7.26 32.22
CA ALA A 438 -54.89 -8.19 32.23
C ALA A 438 -55.16 -8.70 33.66
N ALA A 439 -54.12 -9.07 34.41
CA ALA A 439 -54.23 -9.50 35.80
C ALA A 439 -54.75 -8.38 36.72
N ALA A 440 -54.25 -7.15 36.55
CA ALA A 440 -54.70 -5.98 37.30
C ALA A 440 -56.17 -5.63 36.99
N LEU A 441 -56.58 -5.67 35.71
CA LEU A 441 -57.97 -5.45 35.31
C LEU A 441 -58.90 -6.52 35.88
N ALA A 442 -58.46 -7.78 35.87
CA ALA A 442 -59.22 -8.89 36.45
C ALA A 442 -59.42 -8.69 37.96
N SER A 443 -58.36 -8.32 38.69
CA SER A 443 -58.40 -8.03 40.12
C SER A 443 -59.30 -6.83 40.43
N LEU A 444 -59.21 -5.75 39.65
CA LEU A 444 -60.07 -4.57 39.79
C LEU A 444 -61.55 -4.91 39.52
N SER A 445 -61.84 -5.70 38.48
CA SER A 445 -63.22 -6.12 38.19
C SER A 445 -63.79 -7.02 39.29
N LYS A 446 -62.93 -7.82 39.93
CA LYS A 446 -63.31 -8.67 41.06
C LYS A 446 -63.60 -7.81 42.29
N ALA A 447 -62.68 -6.91 42.66
CA ALA A 447 -62.87 -6.00 43.78
C ALA A 447 -64.11 -5.09 43.60
N SER A 448 -64.37 -4.64 42.37
CA SER A 448 -65.56 -3.83 42.07
C SER A 448 -66.87 -4.64 42.17
N ARG A 449 -66.85 -5.93 41.79
CA ARG A 449 -67.99 -6.84 41.99
C ARG A 449 -68.22 -7.13 43.48
N ASP A 450 -67.16 -7.48 44.20
CA ASP A 450 -67.23 -7.72 45.64
C ASP A 450 -67.76 -6.49 46.39
N HIS A 451 -67.37 -5.28 45.97
CA HIS A 451 -67.89 -4.03 46.52
C HIS A 451 -69.37 -3.80 46.19
N ALA A 452 -69.80 -4.07 44.95
CA ALA A 452 -71.20 -3.97 44.56
C ALA A 452 -72.09 -4.94 45.36
N ASP A 453 -71.63 -6.18 45.56
CA ASP A 453 -72.31 -7.19 46.38
C ASP A 453 -72.43 -6.72 47.84
N HIS A 454 -71.35 -6.15 48.40
CA HIS A 454 -71.35 -5.58 49.74
C HIS A 454 -72.33 -4.41 49.89
N VAL A 455 -72.44 -3.53 48.89
CA VAL A 455 -73.41 -2.41 48.88
C VAL A 455 -74.84 -2.95 48.82
N VAL A 456 -75.12 -3.93 47.96
CA VAL A 456 -76.44 -4.57 47.87
C VAL A 456 -76.82 -5.22 49.20
N GLN A 457 -75.89 -5.95 49.83
CA GLN A 457 -76.12 -6.55 51.14
C GLN A 457 -76.39 -5.49 52.20
N HIS A 458 -75.61 -4.41 52.24
CA HIS A 458 -75.77 -3.35 53.24
C HIS A 458 -77.09 -2.59 53.06
N VAL A 459 -77.51 -2.33 51.83
CA VAL A 459 -78.84 -1.74 51.53
C VAL A 459 -79.95 -2.68 51.97
N GLY A 460 -79.82 -3.99 51.74
CA GLY A 460 -80.78 -4.99 52.23
C GLY A 460 -80.87 -5.04 53.75
N GLU A 461 -79.75 -4.94 54.46
CA GLU A 461 -79.71 -4.85 55.93
C GLU A 461 -80.37 -3.57 56.45
N ILE A 462 -80.17 -2.43 55.77
CA ILE A 462 -80.83 -1.16 56.10
C ILE A 462 -82.34 -1.28 55.90
N ASP A 463 -82.80 -1.82 54.78
CA ASP A 463 -84.23 -2.01 54.48
C ASP A 463 -84.91 -2.92 55.51
N ALA A 464 -84.27 -4.02 55.88
CA ALA A 464 -84.75 -4.92 56.93
C ALA A 464 -84.90 -4.20 58.28
N LYS A 465 -83.88 -3.42 58.70
CA LYS A 465 -83.92 -2.66 59.96
C LYS A 465 -84.94 -1.52 59.93
N LEU A 466 -85.14 -0.86 58.80
CA LEU A 466 -86.18 0.14 58.62
C LEU A 466 -87.57 -0.50 58.71
N GLY A 467 -87.77 -1.67 58.08
CA GLY A 467 -88.99 -2.46 58.19
C GLY A 467 -89.32 -2.84 59.62
N GLU A 468 -88.33 -3.35 60.38
CA GLU A 468 -88.49 -3.63 61.82
C GLU A 468 -88.82 -2.37 62.63
N GLY A 469 -88.16 -1.24 62.32
CA GLY A 469 -88.41 0.05 62.97
C GLY A 469 -89.83 0.56 62.73
N ILE A 470 -90.33 0.47 61.50
CA ILE A 470 -91.70 0.86 61.13
C ILE A 470 -92.73 -0.04 61.80
N GLN A 471 -92.51 -1.36 61.86
CA GLN A 471 -93.39 -2.27 62.60
C GLN A 471 -93.46 -1.93 64.09
N ARG A 472 -92.32 -1.63 64.72
CA ARG A 472 -92.29 -1.21 66.13
C ARG A 472 -93.00 0.12 66.37
N LEU A 473 -92.83 1.08 65.46
CA LEU A 473 -93.56 2.36 65.50
C LEU A 473 -95.07 2.16 65.33
N GLY A 474 -95.49 1.31 64.39
CA GLY A 474 -96.90 0.94 64.21
C GLY A 474 -97.49 0.31 65.48
N ALA A 475 -96.79 -0.65 66.07
CA ALA A 475 -97.20 -1.28 67.32
C ALA A 475 -97.25 -0.32 68.52
N ALA A 476 -96.41 0.71 68.54
CA ALA A 476 -96.42 1.75 69.58
C ALA A 476 -97.54 2.80 69.39
N LEU A 477 -98.06 2.94 68.17
CA LEU A 477 -99.16 3.86 67.84
C LEU A 477 -100.55 3.24 68.02
N GLU A 478 -100.66 1.90 68.01
CA GLU A 478 -101.92 1.17 68.26
C GLU A 478 -102.60 1.59 69.59
N PRO A 479 -101.89 1.71 70.73
CA PRO A 479 -102.49 2.14 72.00
C PRO A 479 -102.94 3.60 72.00
N LEU A 480 -102.30 4.45 71.19
CA LEU A 480 -102.70 5.88 71.04
C LEU A 480 -103.98 6.01 70.25
N LYS A 481 -104.19 5.15 69.25
CA LYS A 481 -105.46 5.06 68.52
C LYS A 481 -106.58 4.56 69.43
N GLU A 482 -106.32 3.52 70.23
CA GLU A 482 -107.27 3.01 71.20
C GLU A 482 -107.63 4.05 72.28
N PHE A 483 -106.66 4.86 72.72
CA PHE A 483 -106.91 5.98 73.63
C PHE A 483 -107.73 7.10 72.96
N SER A 484 -107.46 7.40 71.69
CA SER A 484 -108.25 8.36 70.90
C SER A 484 -109.72 7.90 70.79
N ASP A 485 -109.95 6.64 70.44
CA ASP A 485 -111.29 6.07 70.32
C ASP A 485 -112.04 6.07 71.67
N GLN A 486 -111.34 5.78 72.77
CA GLN A 486 -111.90 5.87 74.14
C GLN A 486 -112.23 7.31 74.55
N ALA A 487 -111.41 8.29 74.16
CA ALA A 487 -111.68 9.70 74.41
C ALA A 487 -112.89 10.20 73.62
N GLU A 488 -113.06 9.75 72.38
CA GLU A 488 -114.21 10.07 71.53
C GLU A 488 -115.52 9.49 72.10
N ASP A 489 -115.50 8.24 72.58
CA ASP A 489 -116.64 7.61 73.26
C ASP A 489 -116.98 8.31 74.60
N PHE A 490 -115.97 8.74 75.37
CA PHE A 490 -116.18 9.51 76.60
C PHE A 490 -116.83 10.89 76.33
N LEU A 491 -116.38 11.59 75.29
CA LEU A 491 -116.99 12.85 74.84
C LEU A 491 -118.44 12.65 74.37
N GLY A 492 -118.72 11.57 73.65
CA GLY A 492 -120.08 11.20 73.24
C GLY A 492 -121.01 10.98 74.44
N ARG A 493 -120.52 10.32 75.50
CA ARG A 493 -121.28 10.09 76.74
C ARG A 493 -121.54 11.38 77.52
N LEU A 494 -120.62 12.34 77.51
CA LEU A 494 -120.83 13.65 78.14
C LEU A 494 -121.92 14.47 77.44
N GLN A 495 -121.94 14.47 76.10
CA GLN A 495 -123.00 15.14 75.32
C GLN A 495 -124.38 14.49 75.53
N GLN A 496 -124.44 13.18 75.76
CA GLN A 496 -125.68 12.50 76.14
C GLN A 496 -126.17 12.87 77.54
N ARG A 497 -125.24 13.10 78.48
CA ARG A 497 -125.58 13.47 79.86
C ARG A 497 -126.12 14.88 79.96
N GLU A 498 -125.58 15.81 79.17
CA GLU A 498 -126.05 17.21 79.11
C GLU A 498 -127.50 17.31 78.62
N LYS A 499 -127.91 16.45 77.67
CA LYS A 499 -129.30 16.37 77.17
C LYS A 499 -130.31 15.78 78.16
N SER A 500 -129.87 15.10 79.22
CA SER A 500 -130.75 14.41 80.18
C SER A 500 -131.11 15.22 81.43
N THR A 501 -130.61 16.46 81.54
CA THR A 501 -130.81 17.35 82.71
C THR A 501 -131.78 18.51 82.45
N GLU A 502 -132.45 18.56 81.30
CA GLU A 502 -133.39 19.63 80.90
C GLU A 502 -134.90 19.27 80.95
N THR A 503 -135.27 18.19 81.64
CA THR A 503 -136.67 17.83 81.95
C THR A 503 -136.80 17.48 83.41
#